data_AF-A0A2E0TB35-F1
#
_entry.id   AF-A0A2E0TB35-F1
#
_cell.length_a   1.000
_cell.length_b   1.000
_cell.length_c   1.000
_cell.angle_alpha   90.00
_cell.angle_beta   90.00
_cell.angle_gamma   90.00
#
_symmetry.space_group_name_H-M   'P 1'
#
loop_
_entity.id
_entity.type
_entity.pdbx_description
1 polymer ?
#
loop_
_entity_poly.entity_id
_entity_poly.type
_entity_poly.pdbx_seq_one_letter_code
_entity_poly.pdbx_strand_id
1 'polypeptide(L)'
;MRPCVIGPLLLGLVLGSACGGEEEANEARLLLDRYATLEHPDLGERRRRVDAFNRLPLRSERVIAVRDACGPLQDALLEAEEQSTVARRLVERLEGSAPGERDPADAERVEAALGASNEALGRVRALRDPCESALAELRARYEEEEP
;
A
#
# COMPACT_ATOMS: atom_id res chain seq x y z
N MET A 1 -20.27 27.80 -14.27
CA MET A 1 -20.32 26.68 -15.24
C MET A 1 -20.93 27.22 -16.53
N ARG A 2 -20.14 27.33 -17.61
CA ARG A 2 -20.59 27.86 -18.91
C ARG A 2 -21.14 26.71 -19.77
N PRO A 3 -22.25 26.89 -20.52
CA PRO A 3 -22.74 25.86 -21.43
C PRO A 3 -22.00 25.90 -22.77
N CYS A 4 -21.66 24.72 -23.29
CA CYS A 4 -21.17 24.52 -24.66
C CYS A 4 -22.29 24.83 -25.67
N VAL A 5 -21.98 25.65 -26.68
CA VAL A 5 -22.86 25.94 -27.82
C VAL A 5 -22.60 24.91 -28.92
N ILE A 6 -23.65 24.26 -29.39
CA ILE A 6 -23.65 23.18 -30.39
C ILE A 6 -23.75 23.79 -31.79
N GLY A 7 -22.75 23.54 -32.65
CA GLY A 7 -22.85 23.72 -34.10
C GLY A 7 -23.12 22.36 -34.78
N PRO A 8 -24.00 22.27 -35.81
CA PRO A 8 -24.35 21.00 -36.42
C PRO A 8 -23.47 20.71 -37.63
N LEU A 9 -22.74 19.60 -37.63
CA LEU A 9 -22.27 18.91 -38.84
C LEU A 9 -21.81 17.47 -38.52
N LEU A 10 -22.67 16.53 -38.90
CA LEU A 10 -22.42 15.15 -39.37
C LEU A 10 -20.97 14.64 -39.37
N LEU A 11 -20.64 13.73 -38.45
CA LEU A 11 -19.98 12.41 -38.64
C LEU A 11 -19.40 11.91 -37.29
N GLY A 12 -19.60 10.63 -36.96
CA GLY A 12 -18.81 9.93 -35.94
C GLY A 12 -19.42 9.85 -34.54
N LEU A 13 -20.50 9.08 -34.40
CA LEU A 13 -21.16 8.85 -33.11
C LEU A 13 -20.56 7.63 -32.39
N VAL A 14 -19.29 7.74 -31.96
CA VAL A 14 -18.68 6.93 -30.88
C VAL A 14 -17.66 7.80 -30.12
N LEU A 15 -18.13 8.86 -29.47
CA LEU A 15 -17.33 9.65 -28.51
C LEU A 15 -18.22 10.03 -27.32
N GLY A 16 -18.70 9.02 -26.62
CA GLY A 16 -19.46 9.18 -25.39
C GLY A 16 -18.70 8.62 -24.20
N SER A 17 -17.71 9.35 -23.67
CA SER A 17 -17.19 9.29 -22.28
C SER A 17 -15.75 9.84 -22.10
N ALA A 18 -15.30 10.82 -22.90
CA ALA A 18 -13.88 11.24 -22.89
C ALA A 18 -13.48 12.20 -21.73
N CYS A 19 -14.40 12.73 -20.93
CA CYS A 19 -14.03 13.63 -19.82
C CYS A 19 -13.70 12.92 -18.50
N GLY A 20 -13.95 11.61 -18.37
CA GLY A 20 -13.63 10.85 -17.15
C GLY A 20 -12.44 9.89 -17.29
N GLY A 21 -12.14 9.45 -18.52
CA GLY A 21 -11.08 8.47 -18.77
C GLY A 21 -9.67 9.01 -18.52
N GLU A 22 -9.40 10.27 -18.87
CA GLU A 22 -8.09 10.90 -18.65
C GLU A 22 -7.82 11.17 -17.16
N GLU A 23 -8.84 11.56 -16.40
CA GLU A 23 -8.72 11.76 -14.95
C GLU A 23 -8.42 10.42 -14.25
N GLU A 24 -9.15 9.36 -14.57
CA GLU A 24 -8.89 8.02 -14.04
C GLU A 24 -7.49 7.51 -14.42
N ALA A 25 -7.06 7.71 -15.67
CA ALA A 25 -5.72 7.30 -16.10
C ALA A 25 -4.61 8.04 -15.33
N ASN A 26 -4.79 9.33 -15.05
CA ASN A 26 -3.84 10.10 -14.24
C ASN A 26 -3.83 9.63 -12.78
N GLU A 27 -4.98 9.34 -12.19
CA GLU A 27 -5.07 8.74 -10.85
C GLU A 27 -4.41 7.36 -10.78
N ALA A 28 -4.60 6.53 -11.81
CA ALA A 28 -3.99 5.20 -11.90
C ALA A 28 -2.47 5.30 -11.94
N ARG A 29 -1.90 6.16 -12.80
CA ARG A 29 -0.45 6.41 -12.87
C ARG A 29 0.11 6.93 -11.56
N LEU A 30 -0.59 7.88 -10.93
CA LEU A 30 -0.20 8.40 -9.62
C LEU A 30 -0.17 7.28 -8.58
N LEU A 31 -1.21 6.44 -8.52
CA LEU A 31 -1.26 5.33 -7.58
C LEU A 31 -0.12 4.33 -7.81
N LEU A 32 0.14 3.97 -9.06
CA LEU A 32 1.19 3.01 -9.44
C LEU A 32 2.59 3.54 -9.11
N ASP A 33 2.87 4.80 -9.41
CA ASP A 33 4.12 5.48 -9.04
C ASP A 33 4.33 5.51 -7.52
N ARG A 34 3.27 5.84 -6.78
CA ARG A 34 3.33 5.86 -5.30
C ARG A 34 3.52 4.47 -4.72
N TYR A 35 2.85 3.47 -5.29
CA TYR A 35 3.01 2.08 -4.88
C TYR A 35 4.45 1.57 -5.08
N ALA A 36 5.05 1.88 -6.24
CA ALA A 36 6.41 1.47 -6.59
C ALA A 36 7.49 2.06 -5.66
N THR A 37 7.17 3.16 -4.95
CA THR A 37 8.11 3.87 -4.08
C THR A 37 7.86 3.65 -2.59
N LEU A 38 6.93 2.74 -2.23
CA LEU A 38 6.59 2.48 -0.83
C LEU A 38 7.74 1.89 -0.03
N GLU A 39 8.56 1.03 -0.62
CA GLU A 39 9.68 0.40 0.08
C GLU A 39 10.76 1.43 0.46
N HIS A 40 11.24 1.33 1.70
CA HIS A 40 12.29 2.17 2.21
C HIS A 40 13.00 1.46 3.39
N PRO A 41 14.34 1.58 3.53
CA PRO A 41 15.09 0.90 4.60
C PRO A 41 14.78 1.45 6.00
N ASP A 42 14.48 2.75 6.11
CA ASP A 42 13.99 3.34 7.36
C ASP A 42 12.49 3.08 7.54
N LEU A 43 12.12 2.39 8.63
CA LEU A 43 10.72 2.02 8.91
C LEU A 43 9.83 3.24 9.18
N GLY A 44 10.36 4.30 9.79
CA GLY A 44 9.60 5.53 10.03
C GLY A 44 9.22 6.23 8.72
N GLU A 45 10.15 6.30 7.77
CA GLU A 45 9.91 6.82 6.42
C GLU A 45 8.98 5.90 5.63
N ARG A 46 9.18 4.59 5.69
CA ARG A 46 8.28 3.62 5.05
C ARG A 46 6.85 3.77 5.57
N ARG A 47 6.65 3.92 6.89
CA ARG A 47 5.36 4.21 7.51
C ARG A 47 4.73 5.49 6.96
N ARG A 48 5.50 6.59 6.87
CA ARG A 48 5.02 7.85 6.29
C ARG A 48 4.56 7.68 4.84
N ARG A 49 5.27 6.89 4.04
CA ARG A 49 4.92 6.62 2.63
C ARG A 49 3.64 5.80 2.52
N VAL A 50 3.48 4.76 3.33
CA VAL A 50 2.25 3.95 3.37
C VAL A 50 1.06 4.79 3.85
N ASP A 51 1.23 5.59 4.89
CA ASP A 51 0.22 6.55 5.36
C ASP A 51 -0.21 7.53 4.25
N ALA A 52 0.76 8.06 3.48
CA ALA A 52 0.48 8.97 2.38
C ALA A 52 -0.24 8.26 1.23
N PHE A 53 0.15 7.03 0.91
CA PHE A 53 -0.51 6.19 -0.10
C PHE A 53 -1.97 5.91 0.28
N ASN A 54 -2.23 5.52 1.52
CA ASN A 54 -3.58 5.25 2.04
C ASN A 54 -4.47 6.51 2.05
N ARG A 55 -3.88 7.71 2.08
CA ARG A 55 -4.58 8.99 2.08
C ARG A 55 -4.63 9.69 0.72
N LEU A 56 -4.23 9.02 -0.37
CA LEU A 56 -4.31 9.61 -1.70
C LEU A 56 -5.76 10.06 -2.00
N PRO A 57 -5.98 11.31 -2.42
CA PRO A 57 -7.31 11.88 -2.66
C PRO A 57 -7.84 11.46 -4.03
N LEU A 58 -8.06 10.16 -4.20
CA LEU A 58 -8.55 9.53 -5.43
C LEU A 58 -10.07 9.70 -5.54
N ARG A 59 -10.58 9.69 -6.77
CA ARG A 59 -12.02 9.78 -7.09
C ARG A 59 -12.52 8.58 -7.88
N SER A 60 -11.68 7.97 -8.70
CA SER A 60 -12.05 6.75 -9.41
C SER A 60 -12.26 5.61 -8.43
N GLU A 61 -13.47 5.05 -8.41
CA GLU A 61 -13.80 3.88 -7.60
C GLU A 61 -12.86 2.70 -7.89
N ARG A 62 -12.42 2.55 -9.14
CA ARG A 62 -11.47 1.49 -9.52
C ARG A 62 -10.11 1.71 -8.89
N VAL A 63 -9.58 2.93 -8.96
CA VAL A 63 -8.25 3.25 -8.40
C VAL A 63 -8.30 3.20 -6.87
N ILE A 64 -9.41 3.65 -6.27
CA ILE A 64 -9.69 3.48 -4.83
C ILE A 64 -9.69 2.01 -4.43
N ALA A 65 -10.36 1.13 -5.18
CA ALA A 65 -10.40 -0.30 -4.87
C ALA A 65 -9.00 -0.94 -4.88
N VAL A 66 -8.11 -0.52 -5.78
CA VAL A 66 -6.71 -0.99 -5.80
C VAL A 66 -5.95 -0.49 -4.57
N ARG A 67 -6.10 0.78 -4.20
CA ARG A 67 -5.52 1.32 -2.96
C ARG A 67 -6.02 0.54 -1.75
N ASP A 68 -7.31 0.28 -1.67
CA ASP A 68 -7.93 -0.38 -0.53
C ASP A 68 -7.59 -1.88 -0.45
N ALA A 69 -7.26 -2.52 -1.57
CA ALA A 69 -6.70 -3.87 -1.60
C ALA A 69 -5.23 -3.90 -1.14
N CYS A 70 -4.43 -2.90 -1.52
CA CYS A 70 -2.98 -2.88 -1.29
C CYS A 70 -2.53 -2.17 -0.02
N GLY A 71 -3.29 -1.19 0.46
CA GLY A 71 -2.98 -0.44 1.70
C GLY A 71 -2.87 -1.35 2.92
N PRO A 72 -3.87 -2.20 3.21
CA PRO A 72 -3.82 -3.14 4.32
C PRO A 72 -2.66 -4.13 4.24
N LEU A 73 -2.28 -4.55 3.02
CA LEU A 73 -1.11 -5.41 2.81
C LEU A 73 0.18 -4.70 3.27
N GLN A 74 0.35 -3.44 2.88
CA GLN A 74 1.53 -2.65 3.20
C GLN A 74 1.59 -2.30 4.69
N ASP A 75 0.45 -2.02 5.31
CA ASP A 75 0.36 -1.84 6.76
C ASP A 75 0.74 -3.12 7.53
N ALA A 76 0.26 -4.29 7.09
CA ALA A 76 0.59 -5.56 7.71
C ALA A 76 2.07 -5.95 7.54
N LEU A 77 2.67 -5.66 6.37
CA LEU A 77 4.11 -5.84 6.15
C LEU A 77 4.94 -4.96 7.09
N LEU A 78 4.54 -3.69 7.25
CA LEU A 78 5.19 -2.77 8.18
C LEU A 78 5.10 -3.22 9.63
N GLU A 79 3.90 -3.63 10.06
CA GLU A 79 3.69 -4.13 11.42
C GLU A 79 4.53 -5.37 11.71
N ALA A 80 4.59 -6.34 10.78
CA ALA A 80 5.43 -7.52 10.94
C ALA A 80 6.92 -7.15 11.15
N GLU A 81 7.44 -6.20 10.36
CA GLU A 81 8.84 -5.77 10.45
C GLU A 81 9.11 -4.95 11.73
N GLU A 82 8.18 -4.09 12.14
CA GLU A 82 8.25 -3.34 13.39
C GLU A 82 8.30 -4.28 14.60
N GLN A 83 7.41 -5.28 14.66
CA GLN A 83 7.38 -6.27 15.74
C GLN A 83 8.62 -7.16 15.74
N SER A 84 9.11 -7.54 14.56
CA SER A 84 10.38 -8.26 14.42
C SER A 84 11.57 -7.44 14.93
N THR A 85 11.59 -6.14 14.65
CA THR A 85 12.61 -5.21 15.17
C THR A 85 12.54 -5.06 16.69
N VAL A 86 11.33 -5.00 17.26
CA VAL A 86 11.13 -4.99 18.71
C VAL A 86 11.68 -6.26 19.35
N ALA A 87 11.33 -7.42 18.81
CA ALA A 87 11.82 -8.72 19.31
C ALA A 87 13.35 -8.78 19.27
N ARG A 88 13.99 -8.40 18.16
CA ARG A 88 15.46 -8.37 18.03
C ARG A 88 16.11 -7.50 19.10
N ARG A 89 15.63 -6.27 19.30
CA ARG A 89 16.18 -5.35 20.32
C ARG A 89 16.05 -5.88 21.74
N LEU A 90 14.97 -6.60 22.04
CA LEU A 90 14.77 -7.23 23.34
C LEU A 90 15.73 -8.41 23.55
N VAL A 91 15.92 -9.25 22.53
CA VAL A 91 16.90 -10.35 22.54
C VAL A 91 18.32 -9.82 22.71
N GLU A 92 18.72 -8.81 21.94
CA GLU A 92 20.04 -8.18 22.05
C GLU A 92 20.30 -7.65 23.47
N ARG A 93 19.28 -7.07 24.11
CA ARG A 93 19.37 -6.62 25.50
C ARG A 93 19.56 -7.78 26.47
N LEU A 94 18.79 -8.87 26.32
CA LEU A 94 18.88 -10.06 27.17
C LEU A 94 20.25 -10.74 27.05
N GLU A 95 20.79 -10.82 25.83
CA GLU A 95 22.11 -11.39 25.54
C GLU A 95 23.24 -10.52 26.10
N GLY A 96 23.08 -9.19 26.04
CA GLY A 96 24.05 -8.24 26.59
C GLY A 96 24.02 -8.08 28.12
N SER A 97 22.99 -8.59 28.80
CA SER A 97 22.81 -8.44 30.25
C SER A 97 23.36 -9.63 31.04
N ALA A 98 23.98 -9.36 32.19
CA ALA A 98 24.40 -10.41 33.11
C ALA A 98 23.16 -11.18 33.64
N PRO A 99 23.26 -12.48 33.99
CA PRO A 99 22.10 -13.27 34.41
C PRO A 99 21.27 -12.68 35.56
N GLY A 100 21.89 -11.96 36.50
CA GLY A 100 21.21 -11.31 37.62
C GLY A 100 20.56 -9.94 37.28
N GLU A 101 20.81 -9.42 36.08
CA GLU A 101 20.30 -8.13 35.59
C GLU A 101 19.18 -8.31 34.55
N ARG A 102 18.89 -9.56 34.17
CA ARG A 102 17.84 -9.89 33.20
C ARG A 102 16.47 -9.71 33.84
N ASP A 103 15.65 -8.88 33.21
CA ASP A 103 14.24 -8.77 33.55
C ASP A 103 13.48 -9.98 32.97
N PRO A 104 12.83 -10.83 33.79
CA PRO A 104 12.01 -11.93 33.29
C PRO A 104 10.88 -11.44 32.36
N ALA A 105 10.40 -10.21 32.52
CA ALA A 105 9.38 -9.63 31.63
C ALA A 105 9.91 -9.40 30.21
N ASP A 106 11.23 -9.27 30.00
CA ASP A 106 11.78 -9.09 28.66
C ASP A 106 11.61 -10.37 27.81
N ALA A 107 11.64 -11.56 28.41
CA ALA A 107 11.36 -12.81 27.69
C ALA A 107 9.89 -12.89 27.24
N GLU A 108 8.95 -12.56 28.12
CA GLU A 108 7.51 -12.50 27.80
C GLU A 108 7.23 -11.47 26.69
N ARG A 109 7.93 -10.33 26.72
CA ARG A 109 7.81 -9.29 25.68
C ARG A 109 8.38 -9.74 24.33
N VAL A 110 9.45 -10.54 24.31
CA VAL A 110 9.96 -11.16 23.08
C VAL A 110 8.91 -12.09 22.49
N GLU A 111 8.34 -12.98 23.29
CA GLU A 111 7.29 -13.91 22.84
C GLU A 111 6.06 -13.17 22.30
N ALA A 112 5.62 -12.11 22.99
CA ALA A 112 4.52 -11.28 22.54
C ALA A 112 4.81 -10.58 21.19
N ALA A 113 6.01 -10.01 21.04
CA ALA A 113 6.42 -9.36 19.78
C ALA A 113 6.51 -10.36 18.62
N LEU A 114 7.04 -11.56 18.86
CA LEU A 114 7.08 -12.62 17.85
C LEU A 114 5.66 -13.12 17.48
N GLY A 115 4.77 -13.24 18.47
CA GLY A 115 3.37 -13.55 18.26
C GLY A 115 2.67 -12.53 17.36
N ALA A 116 2.82 -11.24 17.67
CA ALA A 116 2.26 -10.15 16.88
C ALA A 116 2.84 -10.10 15.45
N SER A 117 4.15 -10.31 15.30
CA SER A 117 4.80 -10.42 13.98
C SER A 117 4.20 -11.55 13.15
N ASN A 118 4.02 -12.73 13.74
CA ASN A 118 3.44 -13.88 13.06
C ASN A 118 1.97 -13.66 12.64
N GLU A 119 1.19 -12.97 13.49
CA GLU A 119 -0.19 -12.60 13.16
C GLU A 119 -0.23 -11.63 11.97
N ALA A 120 0.63 -10.60 11.99
CA ALA A 120 0.76 -9.66 10.89
C ALA A 120 1.17 -10.37 9.58
N LEU A 121 2.14 -11.30 9.64
CA LEU A 121 2.50 -12.15 8.49
C LEU A 121 1.33 -13.03 8.02
N GLY A 122 0.46 -13.48 8.93
CA GLY A 122 -0.80 -14.15 8.59
C GLY A 122 -1.69 -13.26 7.73
N ARG A 123 -1.86 -11.98 8.11
CA ARG A 123 -2.60 -11.00 7.31
C ARG A 123 -1.95 -10.72 5.97
N VAL A 124 -0.61 -10.57 5.92
CA VAL A 124 0.13 -10.41 4.65
C VAL A 124 -0.21 -11.52 3.66
N ARG A 125 -0.19 -12.79 4.11
CA ARG A 125 -0.53 -13.93 3.25
C ARG A 125 -1.96 -13.86 2.71
N ALA A 126 -2.91 -13.41 3.54
CA ALA A 126 -4.31 -13.27 3.14
C ALA A 126 -4.56 -12.10 2.18
N LEU A 127 -3.76 -11.04 2.28
CA LEU A 127 -3.94 -9.78 1.54
C LEU A 127 -3.12 -9.68 0.26
N ARG A 128 -2.11 -10.54 0.08
CA ARG A 128 -1.21 -10.49 -1.07
C ARG A 128 -1.94 -10.69 -2.38
N ASP A 129 -2.62 -11.82 -2.55
CA ASP A 129 -3.22 -12.19 -3.83
C ASP A 129 -4.28 -11.16 -4.30
N PRO A 130 -5.17 -10.63 -3.43
CA PRO A 130 -6.07 -9.54 -3.79
C PRO A 130 -5.35 -8.27 -4.29
N CYS A 131 -4.29 -7.84 -3.61
CA CYS A 131 -3.52 -6.66 -4.02
C CYS A 131 -2.80 -6.90 -5.35
N GLU A 132 -2.14 -8.05 -5.52
CA GLU A 132 -1.42 -8.38 -6.75
C GLU A 132 -2.36 -8.46 -7.96
N SER A 133 -3.54 -9.08 -7.80
CA SER A 133 -4.56 -9.12 -8.84
C SER A 133 -5.05 -7.71 -9.21
N ALA A 134 -5.37 -6.89 -8.21
CA ALA A 134 -5.86 -5.53 -8.43
C ALA A 134 -4.81 -4.64 -9.14
N LEU A 135 -3.54 -4.77 -8.76
CA LEU A 135 -2.44 -4.07 -9.43
C LEU A 135 -2.24 -4.56 -10.86
N ALA A 136 -2.27 -5.87 -11.10
CA ALA A 136 -2.11 -6.43 -12.44
C ALA A 136 -3.21 -5.92 -13.38
N GLU A 137 -4.47 -5.93 -12.93
CA GLU A 137 -5.60 -5.38 -13.68
C GLU A 137 -5.44 -3.89 -13.98
N LEU A 138 -4.97 -3.10 -13.01
CA LEU A 138 -4.76 -1.67 -13.19
C LEU A 138 -3.63 -1.38 -14.20
N ARG A 139 -2.51 -2.12 -14.12
CA ARG A 139 -1.36 -1.99 -15.03
C ARG A 139 -1.72 -2.37 -16.46
N ALA A 140 -2.37 -3.52 -16.65
CA ALA A 140 -2.82 -3.96 -17.97
C ALA A 140 -3.70 -2.91 -18.67
N ARG A 141 -4.43 -2.12 -17.88
CA ARG A 141 -5.31 -1.07 -18.39
C ARG A 141 -4.63 0.27 -18.68
N TYR A 142 -3.59 0.63 -17.93
CA TYR A 142 -3.05 2.00 -17.92
C TYR A 142 -1.54 2.12 -18.17
N GLU A 143 -0.81 1.00 -18.21
CA GLU A 143 0.62 0.95 -18.55
C GLU A 143 0.91 0.30 -19.93
N GLU A 144 -0.03 -0.45 -20.55
CA GLU A 144 0.20 -1.16 -21.84
C GLU A 144 0.11 -0.31 -23.14
N GLU A 145 0.37 1.01 -23.08
CA GLU A 145 0.50 1.84 -24.29
C GLU A 145 1.89 2.48 -24.39
N GLU A 146 2.91 1.69 -24.72
CA GLU A 146 4.07 2.19 -25.47
C GLU A 146 4.16 1.42 -26.81
N PRO A 147 4.09 2.10 -27.98
CA PRO A 147 4.34 1.51 -29.29
C PRO A 147 5.83 1.19 -29.54
#